data_AF-A0A841ET85-F1
#
_entry.id   AF-A0A841ET85-F1
#
_cell.length_a   1.000
_cell.length_b   1.000
_cell.length_c   1.000
_cell.angle_alpha   90.00
_cell.angle_beta   90.00
_cell.angle_gamma   90.00
#
_symmetry.space_group_name_H-M   'P 1'
#
loop_
_entity.id
_entity.type
_entity.pdbx_description
1 polymer ?
#
loop_
_entity_poly.entity_id
_entity_poly.type
_entity_poly.pdbx_seq_one_letter_code
_entity_poly.pdbx_strand_id
1 'polypeptide(L)'
;MDKSEKEYILCASVWFDDGVVTYHHQPKNIKSGFVVSGRRHHNCFYTVSVFTEDPKSKASKSITQGFLTNTDRFVDRKEAAKIAFEAGQVPELYEQLISEHLY
;
A
#
# COMPACT_ATOMS: atom_id res chain seq x y z
N MET A 1 -25.53 -5.63 9.47
CA MET A 1 -24.66 -4.87 8.56
C MET A 1 -24.17 -5.82 7.50
N ASP A 2 -24.53 -5.56 6.25
CA ASP A 2 -24.01 -6.33 5.12
C ASP A 2 -22.48 -6.11 5.06
N LYS A 3 -21.71 -7.20 5.00
CA LYS A 3 -20.24 -7.16 4.94
C LYS A 3 -19.73 -6.67 3.58
N SER A 4 -20.61 -6.51 2.59
CA SER A 4 -20.24 -6.21 1.20
C SER A 4 -19.76 -4.78 0.92
N GLU A 5 -19.96 -3.82 1.84
CA GLU A 5 -19.64 -2.40 1.58
C GLU A 5 -18.44 -1.83 2.34
N LYS A 6 -17.81 -2.56 3.27
CA LYS A 6 -16.71 -2.00 4.06
C LYS A 6 -15.39 -2.05 3.30
N GLU A 7 -14.69 -0.90 3.24
CA GLU A 7 -13.31 -0.85 2.80
C GLU A 7 -12.42 -1.62 3.79
N TYR A 8 -11.51 -2.45 3.28
CA TYR A 8 -10.58 -3.24 4.08
C TYR A 8 -9.23 -3.37 3.37
N ILE A 9 -8.21 -3.71 4.15
CA ILE A 9 -6.83 -3.88 3.67
C ILE A 9 -6.67 -5.24 2.99
N LEU A 10 -6.24 -5.24 1.72
CA LEU A 10 -5.90 -6.46 0.98
C LEU A 10 -4.49 -6.93 1.28
N CYS A 11 -3.51 -6.06 1.05
CA CYS A 11 -2.09 -6.41 1.10
C CYS A 11 -1.20 -5.21 1.44
N ALA A 12 0.03 -5.52 1.89
CA ALA A 12 1.06 -4.51 2.02
C ALA A 12 1.46 -4.00 0.63
N SER A 13 1.69 -2.69 0.55
CA SER A 13 2.07 -2.03 -0.69
C SER A 13 3.09 -0.93 -0.44
N VAL A 14 3.89 -0.62 -1.45
CA VAL A 14 4.83 0.50 -1.44
C VAL A 14 4.63 1.30 -2.71
N TRP A 15 4.38 2.60 -2.55
CA TRP A 15 4.31 3.56 -3.64
C TRP A 15 5.69 4.17 -3.87
N PHE A 16 6.20 4.03 -5.10
CA PHE A 16 7.42 4.65 -5.59
C PHE A 16 7.02 5.78 -6.53
N ASP A 17 7.04 7.03 -6.05
CA ASP A 17 6.73 8.19 -6.88
C ASP A 17 7.94 8.60 -7.71
N ASP A 18 7.95 8.17 -8.97
CA ASP A 18 8.96 8.51 -9.97
C ASP A 18 8.59 9.76 -10.81
N GLY A 19 7.42 10.35 -10.55
CA GLY A 19 6.90 11.50 -11.29
C GLY A 19 6.31 11.16 -12.67
N VAL A 20 6.35 9.91 -13.11
CA VAL A 20 5.75 9.45 -14.38
C VAL A 20 4.25 9.23 -14.18
N VAL A 21 3.45 9.80 -15.09
CA VAL A 21 1.96 9.79 -15.02
C VAL A 21 1.31 8.78 -15.95
N THR A 22 2.09 8.05 -16.75
CA THR A 22 1.61 7.21 -17.85
C THR A 22 1.29 5.77 -17.44
N TYR A 23 1.39 5.41 -16.16
CA TYR A 23 1.10 4.04 -15.73
C TYR A 23 -0.40 3.75 -15.70
N HIS A 24 -0.86 3.02 -16.72
CA HIS A 24 -2.24 2.54 -16.82
C HIS A 24 -2.45 1.39 -15.81
N HIS A 25 -3.56 1.40 -15.06
CA HIS A 25 -3.91 0.42 -14.00
C HIS A 25 -3.23 0.59 -12.63
N GLN A 26 -2.93 1.82 -12.23
CA GLN A 26 -2.56 2.14 -10.85
C GLN A 26 -3.80 2.26 -9.94
N PRO A 27 -3.64 2.18 -8.60
CA PRO A 27 -4.71 2.49 -7.67
C PRO A 27 -5.31 3.87 -7.95
N LYS A 28 -6.64 3.99 -7.82
CA LYS A 28 -7.43 5.14 -8.30
C LYS A 28 -6.97 6.50 -7.76
N ASN A 29 -6.34 6.52 -6.59
CA ASN A 29 -5.89 7.74 -5.92
C ASN A 29 -4.42 8.08 -6.16
N ILE A 30 -3.70 7.32 -7.00
CA ILE A 30 -2.30 7.57 -7.36
C ILE A 30 -2.23 8.27 -8.72
N LYS A 31 -1.54 9.42 -8.75
CA LYS A 31 -1.44 10.28 -9.95
C LYS A 31 -0.11 10.14 -10.70
N SER A 32 0.94 9.71 -10.02
CA SER A 32 2.27 9.48 -10.58
C SER A 32 2.98 8.35 -9.84
N GLY A 33 4.00 7.77 -10.46
CA GLY A 33 4.69 6.63 -9.89
C GLY A 33 3.94 5.32 -10.01
N PHE A 34 4.52 4.31 -9.41
CA PHE A 34 3.99 2.96 -9.43
C PHE A 34 3.87 2.37 -8.03
N VAL A 35 2.85 1.55 -7.83
CA VAL A 35 2.62 0.83 -6.57
C VAL A 35 3.00 -0.64 -6.74
N VAL A 36 3.84 -1.14 -5.84
CA VAL A 36 4.20 -2.55 -5.76
C VAL A 36 3.57 -3.16 -4.52
N SER A 37 2.83 -4.25 -4.71
CA SER A 37 2.12 -4.96 -3.65
C SER A 37 2.74 -6.33 -3.39
N GLY A 38 2.61 -6.83 -2.16
CA GLY A 38 3.13 -8.13 -1.75
C GLY A 38 2.56 -8.58 -0.41
N ARG A 39 2.94 -9.79 0.03
CA ARG A 39 2.49 -10.32 1.33
C ARG A 39 2.87 -9.40 2.49
N ARG A 40 4.10 -8.88 2.49
CA ARG A 40 4.60 -7.86 3.44
C ARG A 40 5.42 -6.81 2.70
N HIS A 41 5.74 -5.69 3.36
CA HIS A 41 6.53 -4.61 2.73
C HIS A 41 7.88 -5.07 2.20
N HIS A 42 8.55 -6.01 2.89
CA HIS A 42 9.83 -6.55 2.41
C HIS A 42 9.70 -7.28 1.06
N ASN A 43 8.57 -7.94 0.79
CA ASN A 43 8.33 -8.56 -0.52
C ASN A 43 8.21 -7.50 -1.61
N CYS A 44 7.61 -6.35 -1.31
CA CYS A 44 7.48 -5.23 -2.25
C CYS A 44 8.87 -4.69 -2.63
N PHE A 45 9.73 -4.44 -1.63
CA PHE A 45 11.10 -3.99 -1.87
C PHE A 45 11.93 -5.03 -2.63
N TYR A 46 11.78 -6.31 -2.27
CA TYR A 46 12.47 -7.39 -2.97
C TYR A 46 12.08 -7.44 -4.45
N THR A 47 10.78 -7.36 -4.77
CA THR A 47 10.30 -7.31 -6.16
C THR A 47 10.96 -6.17 -6.93
N VAL A 48 11.05 -4.96 -6.36
CA VAL A 48 11.72 -3.83 -7.02
C VAL A 48 13.22 -4.11 -7.21
N SER A 49 13.90 -4.71 -6.22
CA SER A 49 15.33 -5.02 -6.32
C SER A 49 15.69 -6.01 -7.43
N VAL A 50 14.73 -6.81 -7.90
CA VAL A 50 14.94 -7.71 -9.05
C VAL A 50 15.08 -6.93 -10.37
N PHE A 51 14.48 -5.74 -10.45
CA PHE A 51 14.48 -4.92 -11.68
C PHE A 51 15.49 -3.77 -11.64
N THR A 52 16.13 -3.52 -10.50
CA THR A 52 17.09 -2.43 -10.31
C THR A 52 18.03 -2.70 -9.15
N GLU A 53 19.31 -2.36 -9.32
CA GLU A 53 20.32 -2.50 -8.26
C GLU A 53 20.06 -1.54 -7.09
N ASP A 54 19.47 -0.38 -7.37
CA ASP A 54 19.04 0.58 -6.35
C ASP A 54 17.54 0.86 -6.46
N PRO A 55 16.69 0.25 -5.62
CA PRO A 55 15.26 0.55 -5.54
C PRO A 55 14.97 2.01 -5.21
N LYS A 56 15.87 2.70 -4.49
CA LYS A 56 15.66 4.11 -4.14
C LYS A 56 15.82 5.03 -5.33
N SER A 57 16.69 4.68 -6.27
CA SER A 57 16.85 5.42 -7.53
C SER A 57 15.58 5.44 -8.39
N LYS A 58 14.63 4.52 -8.15
CA LYS A 58 13.33 4.49 -8.84
C LYS A 58 12.30 5.45 -8.28
N ALA A 59 12.54 6.07 -7.14
CA ALA A 59 11.67 7.11 -6.60
C ALA A 59 12.36 8.48 -6.74
N SER A 60 11.92 9.26 -7.71
CA SER A 60 12.44 10.62 -7.91
C SER A 60 11.88 11.61 -6.89
N LYS A 61 10.72 11.30 -6.30
CA LYS A 61 10.04 12.15 -5.30
C LYS A 61 9.96 11.49 -3.93
N SER A 62 9.35 10.32 -3.83
CA SER A 62 9.09 9.69 -2.53
C SER A 62 8.92 8.18 -2.62
N ILE A 63 9.21 7.52 -1.50
CA ILE A 63 8.89 6.11 -1.26
C ILE A 63 7.97 6.07 -0.05
N THR A 64 6.72 5.66 -0.25
CA THR A 64 5.73 5.60 0.82
C THR A 64 5.29 4.16 1.03
N GLN A 65 5.48 3.66 2.25
CA GLN A 65 4.95 2.37 2.66
C GLN A 65 3.50 2.52 3.09
N GLY A 66 2.65 1.60 2.65
CA GLY A 66 1.22 1.66 2.88
C GLY A 66 0.58 0.32 2.55
N PHE A 67 -0.67 0.37 2.11
CA PHE A 67 -1.47 -0.81 1.84
C PHE A 67 -2.41 -0.57 0.67
N LEU A 68 -2.73 -1.64 -0.07
CA LEU A 68 -3.79 -1.64 -1.06
C LEU A 68 -5.10 -2.07 -0.41
N THR A 69 -6.19 -1.40 -0.74
CA THR A 69 -7.54 -1.73 -0.26
C THR A 69 -8.36 -2.45 -1.31
N ASN A 70 -9.44 -3.10 -0.89
CA ASN A 70 -10.41 -3.74 -1.79
C ASN A 70 -11.15 -2.77 -2.72
N THR A 71 -11.07 -1.45 -2.47
CA THR A 71 -11.69 -0.42 -3.31
C THR A 71 -10.74 0.13 -4.37
N ASP A 72 -9.55 -0.46 -4.49
CA ASP A 72 -8.48 -0.06 -5.41
C ASP A 72 -7.85 1.29 -5.04
N ARG A 73 -7.57 1.47 -3.75
CA ARG A 73 -6.85 2.63 -3.22
C ARG A 73 -5.55 2.22 -2.56
N PHE A 74 -4.50 3.01 -2.76
CA PHE A 74 -3.31 2.97 -1.94
C PHE A 74 -3.49 3.92 -0.74
N VAL A 75 -3.31 3.43 0.48
CA VAL A 75 -3.42 4.24 1.70
C VAL A 75 -2.14 4.16 2.51
N ASP A 76 -1.79 5.25 3.19
CA ASP A 76 -0.62 5.24 4.09
C ASP A 76 -0.92 4.43 5.36
N ARG A 77 0.09 4.25 6.22
CA ARG A 77 -0.06 3.44 7.44
C ARG A 77 -1.07 4.00 8.43
N LYS A 78 -1.26 5.33 8.48
CA LYS A 78 -2.18 5.97 9.44
C LYS A 78 -3.64 5.78 9.01
N GLU A 79 -3.91 6.00 7.73
CA GLU A 79 -5.24 5.75 7.17
C GLU A 79 -5.54 4.24 7.17
N ALA A 80 -4.57 3.40 6.83
CA ALA A 80 -4.74 1.95 6.85
C ALA A 80 -5.12 1.42 8.23
N ALA A 81 -4.59 1.99 9.32
CA ALA A 81 -4.94 1.57 10.69
C ALA A 81 -6.42 1.80 10.99
N LYS A 82 -6.98 2.93 10.55
CA LYS A 82 -8.41 3.25 10.70
C LYS A 82 -9.28 2.28 9.91
N ILE A 83 -8.95 2.09 8.63
CA ILE A 83 -9.67 1.17 7.74
C ILE A 83 -9.66 -0.25 8.30
N ALA A 84 -8.48 -0.75 8.70
CA ALA A 84 -8.34 -2.10 9.26
C ALA A 84 -9.17 -2.28 10.53
N PHE A 85 -9.19 -1.29 11.42
CA PHE A 85 -9.97 -1.34 12.65
C PHE A 85 -11.48 -1.32 12.36
N GLU A 86 -11.95 -0.41 11.50
CA GLU A 86 -13.36 -0.29 11.11
C GLU A 86 -13.89 -1.53 10.37
N ALA A 87 -13.01 -2.20 9.62
CA ALA A 87 -13.26 -3.48 8.96
C ALA A 87 -13.18 -4.69 9.91
N GLY A 88 -12.68 -4.51 11.13
CA GLY A 88 -12.48 -5.60 12.10
C GLY A 88 -11.33 -6.54 11.76
N GLN A 89 -10.34 -6.08 10.98
CA GLN A 89 -9.12 -6.85 10.67
C GLN A 89 -8.10 -6.82 11.81
N VAL A 90 -8.20 -5.84 12.70
CA VAL A 90 -7.36 -5.70 13.89
C VAL A 90 -8.23 -5.49 15.13
N PRO A 91 -7.79 -5.91 16.33
CA PRO A 91 -8.61 -5.86 17.54
C PRO A 91 -8.73 -4.45 18.14
N GLU A 92 -7.80 -3.56 17.83
CA GLU A 92 -7.73 -2.19 18.37
C GLU A 92 -7.22 -1.20 17.31
N LEU A 93 -7.45 0.08 17.55
CA LEU A 93 -6.97 1.15 16.66
C LEU A 93 -5.51 1.49 16.97
N TYR A 94 -4.63 1.16 16.03
CA TYR A 94 -3.21 1.55 16.08
C TYR A 94 -2.98 2.97 15.53
N GLU A 95 -1.91 3.63 15.96
CA GLU A 95 -1.49 4.91 15.34
C GLU A 95 -1.08 4.71 13.87
N GLN A 96 -0.40 3.61 13.59
CA GLN A 96 0.03 3.18 12.26
C GLN A 96 -0.12 1.68 12.12
N LEU A 97 -0.58 1.24 10.95
CA LEU A 97 -0.65 -0.17 10.62
C LEU A 97 0.71 -0.67 10.13
N ILE A 98 1.18 -1.78 10.69
CA ILE A 98 2.31 -2.56 10.16
C ILE A 98 1.79 -3.92 9.67
N SER A 99 2.53 -4.55 8.75
CA SER A 99 2.10 -5.81 8.14
C SER A 99 1.87 -6.94 9.16
N GLU A 100 2.61 -6.93 10.26
CA GLU A 100 2.56 -7.89 11.37
C GLU A 100 1.22 -7.85 12.12
N HIS A 101 0.46 -6.75 12.02
CA HIS A 101 -0.88 -6.69 12.62
C HIS A 101 -1.92 -7.47 11.81
N LEU A 102 -1.68 -7.72 10.52
CA LEU A 102 -2.61 -8.40 9.61
C LEU A 102 -2.21 -9.86 9.29
N TYR A 103 -0.92 -10.20 9.41
CA TYR A 103 -0.35 -11.47 8.90
C TYR A 103 0.61 -12.16 9.85
#